data_AF-A0A447PAT8-F1
#
_entry.id   AF-A0A447PAT8-F1
#
_cell.length_a   1.000
_cell.length_b   1.000
_cell.length_c   1.000
_cell.angle_alpha   90.00
_cell.angle_beta   90.00
_cell.angle_gamma   90.00
#
_symmetry.space_group_name_H-M   'P 1'
#
loop_
_entity.id
_entity.type
_entity.pdbx_description
1 polymer ?
#
loop_
_entity_poly.entity_id
_entity_poly.type
_entity_poly.pdbx_seq_one_letter_code
_entity_poly.pdbx_strand_id
1 'polypeptide(L)'
;MEDVEYKCEQTNFDTVLTYAKLDLWAKFQDFQVRIRNAIVKRQALDRIMIGFNGVKRAKTSNRAENPLLQDVNKGWLQKIREDAPDHVMGSTTMGGETTPGAVKVGKGGEYANLDAVVMDAVNELIDVVYQDDDDLVVICGRELLSDKYFPLVNKEQENSEKLAADMIISQKRMGGLQAVRAPFFRECAADHPSG
;
A
#
# COMPACT_ATOMS: atom_id res chain seq x y z
N MET A 1 -26.26 -6.47 5.65
CA MET A 1 -25.64 -5.14 5.47
C MET A 1 -25.58 -4.54 6.86
N GLU A 2 -24.46 -4.74 7.54
CA GLU A 2 -24.24 -4.04 8.82
C GLU A 2 -24.09 -2.55 8.51
N ASP A 3 -24.84 -1.70 9.21
CA ASP A 3 -24.75 -0.25 9.04
C ASP A 3 -23.40 0.24 9.58
N VAL A 4 -22.42 0.41 8.68
CA VAL A 4 -21.14 1.02 9.03
C VAL A 4 -21.33 2.53 9.13
N GLU A 5 -21.37 3.04 10.35
CA GLU A 5 -21.51 4.48 10.60
C GLU A 5 -20.25 5.23 10.12
N TYR A 6 -20.39 6.04 9.07
CA TYR A 6 -19.30 6.87 8.58
C TYR A 6 -19.22 8.19 9.34
N LYS A 7 -18.16 8.36 10.14
CA LYS A 7 -17.89 9.61 10.87
C LYS A 7 -16.75 10.40 10.23
N CYS A 8 -17.07 11.64 9.81
CA CYS A 8 -16.06 12.60 9.37
C CYS A 8 -15.33 13.20 10.57
N GLU A 9 -14.01 13.13 10.56
CA GLU A 9 -13.16 13.76 11.58
C GLU A 9 -12.25 14.81 10.95
N GLN A 10 -12.07 15.93 11.65
CA GLN A 10 -11.20 17.01 11.19
C GLN A 10 -9.73 16.61 11.35
N THR A 11 -8.94 16.85 10.31
CA THR A 11 -7.48 16.73 10.31
C THR A 11 -6.86 18.02 9.79
N ASN A 12 -5.93 18.59 10.56
CA ASN A 12 -5.24 19.83 10.21
C ASN A 12 -3.86 19.52 9.62
N PHE A 13 -3.41 20.33 8.66
CA PHE A 13 -2.10 20.22 8.02
C PHE A 13 -1.39 21.56 8.08
N ASP A 14 -0.36 21.64 8.93
CA ASP A 14 0.43 22.86 9.10
C ASP A 14 1.78 22.72 8.40
N THR A 15 2.21 23.78 7.70
CA THR A 15 3.51 23.83 7.02
C THR A 15 4.31 25.03 7.51
N VAL A 16 5.61 24.85 7.72
CA VAL A 16 6.54 25.93 8.11
C VAL A 16 7.56 26.18 7.00
N LEU A 17 7.73 27.45 6.64
CA LEU A 17 8.73 27.93 5.69
C LEU A 17 9.58 28.99 6.38
N THR A 18 10.90 28.83 6.36
CA THR A 18 11.81 29.80 6.98
C THR A 18 11.96 31.04 6.10
N TYR A 19 12.17 32.21 6.73
CA TYR A 19 12.35 33.48 6.01
C TYR A 19 13.47 33.43 4.98
N ALA A 20 14.61 32.81 5.30
CA ALA A 20 15.72 32.66 4.36
C ALA A 20 15.32 31.89 3.09
N LYS A 21 14.46 30.87 3.20
CA LYS A 21 13.94 30.13 2.03
C LYS A 21 12.97 30.97 1.21
N LEU A 22 12.12 31.75 1.88
CA LEU A 22 11.18 32.65 1.21
C LEU A 22 11.92 33.75 0.44
N ASP A 23 12.95 34.36 1.02
CA ASP A 23 13.76 35.41 0.39
C ASP A 23 14.51 34.90 -0.85
N LEU A 24 15.10 33.69 -0.75
CA LEU A 24 15.73 33.04 -1.90
C LEU A 24 14.75 32.82 -3.06
N TRP A 25 13.48 32.52 -2.74
CA TRP A 25 12.46 32.18 -3.74
C TRP A 25 11.74 33.42 -4.27
N ALA A 26 11.75 34.54 -3.54
CA ALA A 26 11.12 35.80 -3.93
C ALA A 26 11.68 36.39 -5.24
N LYS A 27 12.87 35.95 -5.66
CA LYS A 27 13.49 36.34 -6.94
C LYS A 27 12.78 35.78 -8.17
N PHE A 28 11.98 34.72 -8.04
CA PHE A 28 11.26 34.10 -9.14
C PHE A 28 9.81 34.60 -9.17
N GLN A 29 9.30 35.01 -10.34
CA GLN A 29 7.90 35.49 -10.46
C GLN A 29 6.86 34.39 -10.12
N ASP A 30 7.19 33.11 -10.34
CA ASP A 30 6.26 31.99 -10.15
C ASP A 30 6.33 31.33 -8.75
N PHE A 31 7.02 31.96 -7.79
CA PHE A 31 7.35 31.29 -6.53
C PHE A 31 6.12 30.84 -5.73
N GLN A 32 5.04 31.64 -5.73
CA GLN A 32 3.80 31.32 -5.03
C GLN A 32 3.15 30.04 -5.58
N VAL A 33 3.09 29.90 -6.90
CA VAL A 33 2.50 28.73 -7.57
C VAL A 33 3.33 27.48 -7.27
N ARG A 34 4.67 27.60 -7.28
CA ARG A 34 5.58 26.50 -6.97
C ARG A 34 5.43 26.02 -5.53
N ILE A 35 5.39 26.95 -4.56
CA ILE A 35 5.18 26.63 -3.13
C ILE A 35 3.81 25.96 -2.94
N ARG A 36 2.74 26.54 -3.49
CA ARG A 36 1.40 25.97 -3.39
C ARG A 36 1.35 24.54 -3.97
N ASN A 37 1.88 24.34 -5.17
CA ASN A 37 1.88 23.02 -5.81
C ASN A 37 2.67 21.99 -5.00
N ALA A 38 3.79 22.40 -4.38
CA ALA A 38 4.57 21.53 -3.50
C ALA A 38 3.79 21.15 -2.22
N ILE A 39 3.10 22.12 -1.59
CA ILE A 39 2.27 21.89 -0.40
C ILE A 39 1.12 20.94 -0.73
N VAL A 40 0.37 21.21 -1.81
CA VAL A 40 -0.76 20.37 -2.23
C VAL A 40 -0.31 18.95 -2.56
N LYS A 41 0.81 18.80 -3.29
CA LYS A 41 1.38 17.48 -3.59
C LYS A 41 1.76 16.73 -2.32
N ARG A 42 2.35 17.42 -1.33
CA ARG A 42 2.72 16.79 -0.06
C ARG A 42 1.50 16.38 0.75
N GLN A 43 0.49 17.24 0.87
CA GLN A 43 -0.78 16.92 1.53
C GLN A 43 -1.49 15.73 0.87
N ALA A 44 -1.47 15.64 -0.46
CA ALA A 44 -2.04 14.50 -1.19
C ALA A 44 -1.30 13.19 -0.87
N LEU A 45 0.04 13.22 -0.84
CA LEU A 45 0.85 12.06 -0.45
C LEU A 45 0.61 11.65 1.01
N ASP A 46 0.49 12.62 1.92
CA ASP A 46 0.23 12.35 3.33
C ASP A 46 -1.18 11.74 3.52
N ARG A 47 -2.19 12.15 2.75
CA ARG A 47 -3.52 11.51 2.75
C ARG A 47 -3.47 10.06 2.28
N ILE A 48 -2.73 9.78 1.22
CA ILE A 48 -2.54 8.40 0.72
C ILE A 48 -1.84 7.57 1.81
N MET A 49 -0.81 8.12 2.43
CA MET A 49 -0.04 7.47 3.50
C MET A 49 -0.93 7.12 4.70
N ILE A 50 -1.77 8.04 5.16
CA ILE A 50 -2.73 7.82 6.24
C ILE A 50 -3.79 6.79 5.82
N GLY A 51 -4.30 6.86 4.58
CA GLY A 51 -5.31 5.95 4.06
C GLY A 51 -4.89 4.48 4.11
N PHE A 52 -3.62 4.18 3.82
CA PHE A 52 -3.09 2.81 3.90
C PHE A 52 -2.58 2.41 5.28
N ASN A 53 -2.01 3.32 6.06
CA ASN A 53 -1.31 2.98 7.31
C ASN A 53 -2.09 3.28 8.60
N GLY A 54 -3.13 4.10 8.53
CA GLY A 54 -3.88 4.58 9.69
C GLY A 54 -4.54 3.45 10.49
N VAL A 55 -4.19 3.33 11.77
CA VAL A 55 -4.74 2.31 12.69
C VAL A 55 -5.78 2.94 13.60
N LYS A 56 -5.46 4.11 14.17
CA LYS A 56 -6.34 4.78 15.12
C LYS A 56 -6.20 6.28 15.00
N ARG A 57 -7.21 6.98 15.52
CA ARG A 57 -7.19 8.43 15.63
C ARG A 57 -6.77 8.83 17.05
N ALA A 58 -5.59 9.43 17.20
CA ALA A 58 -5.15 10.06 18.43
C ALA A 58 -5.56 11.53 18.44
N LYS A 59 -5.82 12.10 19.63
CA LYS A 59 -6.14 13.54 19.77
C LYS A 59 -4.93 14.42 19.42
N THR A 60 -3.74 13.95 19.76
CA THR A 60 -2.46 14.60 19.44
C THR A 60 -1.59 13.55 18.78
N SER A 61 -1.26 13.75 17.49
CA SER A 61 -0.40 12.83 16.76
C SER A 61 1.07 13.11 17.05
N ASN A 62 1.87 12.05 17.12
CA ASN A 62 3.31 12.12 17.34
C ASN A 62 4.06 11.49 16.16
N ARG A 63 4.63 12.35 15.31
CA ARG A 63 5.38 11.92 14.13
C ARG A 63 6.70 11.19 14.47
N ALA A 64 7.27 11.40 15.66
CA ALA A 64 8.49 10.72 16.06
C ALA A 64 8.24 9.23 16.37
N GLU A 65 7.12 8.94 17.04
CA GLU A 65 6.71 7.57 17.37
C GLU A 65 6.01 6.89 16.18
N ASN A 66 5.28 7.66 15.37
CA ASN A 66 4.52 7.16 14.22
C ASN A 66 5.02 7.81 12.91
N PRO A 67 6.19 7.41 12.39
CA PRO A 67 6.76 8.01 11.18
C PRO A 67 5.87 7.81 9.95
N LEU A 68 5.01 6.79 9.96
CA LEU A 68 4.07 6.46 8.90
C LEU A 68 2.66 7.09 9.08
N LEU A 69 2.50 8.05 10.00
CA LEU A 69 1.23 8.75 10.26
C LEU A 69 0.07 7.80 10.63
N GLN A 70 0.39 6.76 11.40
CA GLN A 70 -0.53 5.68 11.78
C GLN A 70 -1.59 6.10 12.81
N ASP A 71 -1.36 7.23 13.48
CA ASP A 71 -2.14 7.77 14.60
C ASP A 71 -3.04 8.95 14.20
N VAL A 72 -3.09 9.30 12.92
CA VAL A 72 -3.85 10.46 12.44
C VAL A 72 -5.33 10.13 12.28
N ASN A 73 -5.67 9.06 11.55
CA ASN A 73 -7.04 8.59 11.30
C ASN A 73 -7.04 7.08 11.09
N LYS A 74 -8.23 6.46 11.09
CA LYS A 74 -8.40 5.06 10.65
C LYS A 74 -8.34 4.96 9.12
N GLY A 75 -7.44 4.12 8.61
CA GLY A 75 -7.25 3.85 7.18
C GLY A 75 -8.17 2.76 6.64
N TRP A 76 -8.14 2.54 5.33
CA TRP A 76 -8.96 1.54 4.64
C TRP A 76 -8.68 0.11 5.13
N LEU A 77 -7.41 -0.25 5.29
CA LEU A 77 -7.02 -1.60 5.72
C LEU A 77 -7.49 -1.91 7.15
N GLN A 78 -7.47 -0.91 8.04
CA GLN A 78 -7.93 -1.10 9.40
C GLN A 78 -9.45 -1.23 9.48
N LYS A 79 -10.20 -0.50 8.65
CA LYS A 79 -11.66 -0.65 8.56
C LYS A 79 -12.04 -2.06 8.14
N ILE A 80 -11.40 -2.61 7.11
CA ILE A 80 -11.69 -3.99 6.66
C ILE A 80 -11.40 -4.99 7.80
N ARG A 81 -10.33 -4.80 8.57
CA ARG A 81 -10.02 -5.68 9.73
C ARG A 81 -11.00 -5.61 10.89
N GLU A 82 -11.69 -4.48 11.07
CA GLU A 82 -12.65 -4.26 12.16
C GLU A 82 -14.07 -4.61 11.72
N ASP A 83 -14.46 -4.21 10.51
CA ASP A 83 -15.83 -4.32 10.00
C ASP A 83 -16.07 -5.64 9.22
N ALA A 84 -15.02 -6.26 8.69
CA ALA A 84 -15.11 -7.39 7.76
C ALA A 84 -13.94 -8.37 7.91
N PRO A 85 -13.74 -8.98 9.10
CA PRO A 85 -12.58 -9.83 9.38
C PRO A 85 -12.49 -11.07 8.46
N ASP A 86 -13.63 -11.59 7.99
CA ASP A 86 -13.70 -12.74 7.08
C ASP A 86 -13.05 -12.46 5.71
N HIS A 87 -12.93 -11.19 5.33
CA HIS A 87 -12.30 -10.75 4.08
C HIS A 87 -10.79 -10.48 4.23
N VAL A 88 -10.19 -10.82 5.39
CA VAL A 88 -8.77 -10.60 5.66
C VAL A 88 -8.05 -11.91 5.93
N MET A 89 -7.14 -12.26 5.04
CA MET A 89 -6.26 -13.40 5.22
C MET A 89 -5.00 -13.04 6.03
N GLY A 90 -4.56 -13.94 6.90
CA GLY A 90 -3.29 -13.77 7.62
C GLY A 90 -3.31 -12.73 8.73
N SER A 91 -4.48 -12.30 9.19
CA SER A 91 -4.59 -11.61 10.47
C SER A 91 -5.91 -11.87 11.14
N THR A 92 -5.86 -12.31 12.39
CA THR A 92 -7.06 -12.48 13.20
C THR A 92 -7.21 -11.27 14.10
N THR A 93 -8.29 -10.52 13.95
CA THR A 93 -8.66 -9.48 14.90
C THR A 93 -9.51 -10.11 16.00
N MET A 94 -8.92 -10.39 17.17
CA MET A 94 -9.69 -10.74 18.38
C MET A 94 -9.66 -9.55 19.34
N GLY A 95 -10.83 -9.03 19.72
CA GLY A 95 -10.95 -8.03 20.79
C GLY A 95 -10.31 -6.67 20.50
N GLY A 96 -10.11 -6.29 19.23
CA GLY A 96 -9.47 -5.02 18.85
C GLY A 96 -7.94 -5.09 18.73
N GLU A 97 -7.33 -6.26 18.94
CA GLU A 97 -5.94 -6.53 18.63
C GLU A 97 -5.84 -7.40 17.37
N THR A 98 -5.25 -6.85 16.31
CA THR A 98 -4.95 -7.59 15.07
C THR A 98 -3.62 -8.33 15.26
N THR A 99 -3.68 -9.65 15.42
CA THR A 99 -2.47 -10.47 15.41
C THR A 99 -2.10 -10.88 13.99
N PRO A 100 -0.86 -10.64 13.53
CA PRO A 100 -0.41 -11.07 12.21
C PRO A 100 -0.12 -12.57 12.22
N GLY A 101 -0.88 -13.32 11.41
CA GLY A 101 -0.55 -14.69 11.00
C GLY A 101 0.17 -14.63 9.67
N ALA A 102 1.49 -14.78 9.65
CA ALA A 102 2.27 -14.65 8.42
C ALA A 102 1.88 -15.76 7.41
N VAL A 103 1.27 -15.36 6.29
CA VAL A 103 1.03 -16.25 5.14
C VAL A 103 2.38 -16.53 4.48
N LYS A 104 2.85 -17.77 4.58
CA LYS A 104 4.18 -18.14 4.07
C LYS A 104 4.09 -18.45 2.58
N VAL A 105 4.73 -17.62 1.76
CA VAL A 105 4.82 -17.78 0.30
C VAL A 105 6.23 -18.22 -0.08
N GLY A 106 6.36 -19.37 -0.73
CA GLY A 106 7.64 -19.91 -1.21
C GLY A 106 7.75 -21.44 -1.16
N LYS A 107 8.92 -21.98 -1.50
CA LYS A 107 9.19 -23.42 -1.44
C LYS A 107 9.06 -23.92 0.01
N GLY A 108 7.98 -24.67 0.29
CA GLY A 108 7.66 -25.19 1.62
C GLY A 108 6.74 -24.29 2.46
N GLY A 109 6.15 -23.24 1.87
CA GLY A 109 5.06 -22.45 2.45
C GLY A 109 3.67 -22.96 2.05
N GLU A 110 2.62 -22.31 2.56
CA GLU A 110 1.22 -22.60 2.22
C GLU A 110 0.92 -22.31 0.74
N TYR A 111 1.62 -21.33 0.15
CA TYR A 111 1.51 -21.00 -1.28
C TYR A 111 2.85 -21.06 -1.99
N ALA A 112 2.85 -21.61 -3.20
CA ALA A 112 4.06 -21.74 -4.01
C ALA A 112 4.54 -20.39 -4.59
N ASN A 113 3.61 -19.50 -4.96
CA ASN A 113 3.89 -18.22 -5.61
C ASN A 113 2.88 -17.16 -5.17
N LEU A 114 3.25 -15.88 -5.28
CA LEU A 114 2.33 -14.74 -5.02
C LEU A 114 1.07 -14.77 -5.91
N ASP A 115 1.18 -15.29 -7.14
CA ASP A 115 0.03 -15.40 -8.05
C ASP A 115 -1.02 -16.39 -7.55
N ALA A 116 -0.60 -17.46 -6.87
CA ALA A 116 -1.53 -18.43 -6.28
C ALA A 116 -2.31 -17.80 -5.12
N VAL A 117 -1.65 -16.99 -4.29
CA VAL A 117 -2.31 -16.26 -3.19
C VAL A 117 -3.37 -15.29 -3.73
N VAL A 118 -3.05 -14.55 -4.81
CA VAL A 118 -3.99 -13.60 -5.41
C VAL A 118 -5.20 -14.33 -5.99
N MET A 119 -5.00 -15.43 -6.72
CA MET A 119 -6.10 -16.20 -7.29
C MET A 119 -7.01 -16.79 -6.20
N ASP A 120 -6.41 -17.33 -5.14
CA ASP A 120 -7.16 -17.89 -4.03
C ASP A 120 -7.96 -16.83 -3.27
N ALA A 121 -7.33 -15.68 -2.99
CA ALA A 121 -7.99 -14.55 -2.36
C ALA A 121 -9.18 -14.03 -3.19
N VAL A 122 -9.07 -13.98 -4.52
CA VAL A 122 -10.19 -13.56 -5.38
C VAL A 122 -11.33 -14.58 -5.34
N ASN A 123 -11.02 -15.88 -5.33
CA ASN A 123 -12.04 -16.93 -5.35
C ASN A 123 -12.74 -17.13 -4.01
N GLU A 124 -12.03 -17.00 -2.89
CA GLU A 124 -12.56 -17.33 -1.56
C GLU A 124 -12.98 -16.10 -0.75
N LEU A 125 -12.24 -14.98 -0.84
CA LEU A 125 -12.48 -13.80 0.02
C LEU A 125 -13.37 -12.76 -0.64
N ILE A 126 -13.48 -12.70 -1.97
CA ILE A 126 -14.33 -11.73 -2.65
C ILE A 126 -15.70 -12.35 -2.89
N ASP A 127 -16.78 -11.57 -2.68
CA ASP A 127 -18.14 -12.01 -2.97
C ASP A 127 -18.30 -12.30 -4.48
N VAL A 128 -19.01 -13.37 -4.81
CA VAL A 128 -19.20 -13.92 -6.17
C VAL A 128 -19.67 -12.84 -7.16
N VAL A 129 -20.42 -11.84 -6.69
CA VAL A 129 -20.91 -10.74 -7.53
C VAL A 129 -19.77 -9.89 -8.13
N TYR A 130 -18.63 -9.79 -7.45
CA TYR A 130 -17.49 -8.95 -7.85
C TYR A 130 -16.27 -9.74 -8.35
N GLN A 131 -16.34 -11.08 -8.38
CA GLN A 131 -15.22 -11.92 -8.80
C GLN A 131 -14.90 -11.77 -10.30
N ASP A 132 -15.93 -11.59 -11.13
CA ASP A 132 -15.82 -11.48 -12.59
C ASP A 132 -15.75 -10.03 -13.11
N ASP A 133 -15.55 -9.05 -12.22
CA ASP A 133 -15.48 -7.63 -12.58
C ASP A 133 -14.16 -7.30 -13.32
N ASP A 134 -14.24 -6.58 -14.44
CA ASP A 134 -13.08 -6.23 -15.27
C ASP A 134 -12.26 -5.06 -14.71
N ASP A 135 -12.84 -4.29 -13.79
CA ASP A 135 -12.18 -3.19 -13.10
C ASP A 135 -11.40 -3.63 -11.83
N LEU A 136 -11.28 -4.94 -11.59
CA LEU A 136 -10.57 -5.47 -10.42
C LEU A 136 -9.04 -5.26 -10.51
N VAL A 137 -8.48 -4.67 -9.45
CA VAL A 137 -7.06 -4.29 -9.39
C VAL A 137 -6.41 -4.80 -8.12
N VAL A 138 -5.19 -5.32 -8.25
CA VAL A 138 -4.39 -5.74 -7.10
C VAL A 138 -3.47 -4.59 -6.67
N ILE A 139 -3.63 -4.10 -5.45
CA ILE A 139 -2.75 -3.07 -4.88
C ILE A 139 -1.65 -3.75 -4.08
N CYS A 140 -0.39 -3.50 -4.43
CA CYS A 140 0.77 -4.08 -3.74
C CYS A 140 1.85 -3.07 -3.40
N GLY A 141 2.63 -3.41 -2.37
CA GLY A 141 3.88 -2.74 -2.04
C GLY A 141 4.96 -2.95 -3.11
N ARG A 142 5.94 -2.05 -3.13
CA ARG A 142 7.05 -2.12 -4.11
C ARG A 142 7.91 -3.36 -3.92
N GLU A 143 8.18 -3.75 -2.67
CA GLU A 143 9.07 -4.85 -2.31
C GLU A 143 8.55 -6.21 -2.81
N LEU A 144 7.26 -6.50 -2.58
CA LEU A 144 6.63 -7.74 -3.08
C LEU A 144 6.66 -7.85 -4.60
N LEU A 145 6.47 -6.73 -5.32
CA LEU A 145 6.60 -6.72 -6.78
C LEU A 145 8.06 -6.95 -7.20
N SER A 146 9.04 -6.34 -6.53
CA SER A 146 10.44 -6.61 -6.83
C SER A 146 10.82 -8.04 -6.55
N ASP A 147 10.37 -8.65 -5.45
CA ASP A 147 10.71 -10.04 -5.10
C ASP A 147 10.22 -11.04 -6.13
N LYS A 148 9.03 -10.80 -6.71
CA LYS A 148 8.51 -11.61 -7.81
C LYS A 148 9.34 -11.46 -9.09
N TYR A 149 9.68 -10.23 -9.48
CA TYR A 149 10.35 -9.97 -10.77
C TYR A 149 11.87 -10.13 -10.70
N PHE A 150 12.49 -10.02 -9.53
CA PHE A 150 13.94 -10.05 -9.37
C PHE A 150 14.58 -11.38 -9.81
N PRO A 151 14.04 -12.57 -9.46
CA PRO A 151 14.55 -13.84 -9.96
C PRO A 151 14.36 -14.04 -11.48
N LEU A 152 13.41 -13.33 -12.11
CA LEU A 152 13.21 -13.39 -13.56
C LEU A 152 14.26 -12.54 -14.30
N VAL A 153 14.58 -11.36 -13.75
CA VAL A 153 15.63 -10.47 -14.30
C VAL A 153 17.03 -11.02 -14.04
N ASN A 154 17.24 -11.69 -12.90
CA ASN A 154 18.56 -12.18 -12.48
C ASN A 154 19.00 -13.50 -13.15
N LYS A 155 18.29 -13.96 -14.20
CA LYS A 155 18.67 -15.14 -14.98
C LYS A 155 19.27 -14.72 -16.30
N GLU A 156 20.45 -15.24 -16.64
CA GLU A 156 20.93 -15.18 -18.02
C GLU A 156 20.11 -16.14 -18.88
N GLN A 157 19.43 -15.58 -19.89
CA GLN A 157 18.53 -16.30 -20.79
C GLN A 157 18.87 -15.98 -22.25
N GLU A 158 18.47 -16.86 -23.17
CA GLU A 158 18.54 -16.59 -24.60
C GLU A 158 17.65 -15.39 -25.01
N ASN A 159 17.97 -14.75 -26.13
CA ASN A 159 17.34 -13.49 -26.53
C ASN A 159 15.81 -13.56 -26.69
N SER A 160 15.25 -14.73 -27.06
CA SER A 160 13.80 -14.95 -27.13
C SER A 160 13.13 -14.91 -25.76
N GLU A 161 13.71 -15.57 -24.77
CA GLU A 161 13.21 -15.64 -23.40
C GLU A 161 13.37 -14.29 -22.68
N LYS A 162 14.44 -13.54 -22.98
CA LYS A 162 14.61 -12.15 -22.50
C LYS A 162 13.49 -11.22 -22.97
N LEU A 163 13.13 -11.29 -24.26
CA LEU A 163 12.02 -10.48 -24.81
C LEU A 163 10.68 -10.84 -24.17
N ALA A 164 10.44 -12.13 -23.92
CA ALA A 164 9.26 -12.59 -23.19
C ALA A 164 9.25 -12.07 -21.73
N ALA A 165 10.39 -12.14 -21.03
CA ALA A 165 10.54 -11.64 -19.68
C ALA A 165 10.27 -10.13 -19.58
N ASP A 166 10.84 -9.33 -20.50
CA ASP A 166 10.63 -7.88 -20.54
C ASP A 166 9.16 -7.52 -20.79
N MET A 167 8.48 -8.25 -21.67
CA MET A 167 7.05 -8.05 -21.92
C MET A 167 6.21 -8.36 -20.67
N ILE A 168 6.52 -9.45 -19.97
CA ILE A 168 5.83 -9.83 -18.72
C ILE A 168 6.04 -8.78 -17.63
N ILE A 169 7.26 -8.26 -17.49
CA ILE A 169 7.59 -7.21 -16.52
C ILE A 169 6.86 -5.90 -16.85
N SER A 170 6.68 -5.58 -18.14
CA SER A 170 6.02 -4.34 -18.57
C SER A 170 4.54 -4.30 -18.18
N GLN A 171 3.85 -5.44 -18.27
CA GLN A 171 2.41 -5.53 -18.00
C GLN A 171 2.09 -5.54 -16.50
N LYS A 172 3.05 -5.97 -15.66
CA LYS A 172 2.91 -6.03 -14.19
C LYS A 172 1.64 -6.72 -13.74
N ARG A 173 1.32 -7.86 -14.33
CA ARG A 173 0.14 -8.66 -13.94
C ARG A 173 0.47 -9.60 -12.79
N MET A 174 -0.48 -9.74 -11.86
CA MET A 174 -0.43 -10.72 -10.78
C MET A 174 -1.76 -11.45 -10.68
N GLY A 175 -1.73 -12.78 -10.67
CA GLY A 175 -2.93 -13.62 -10.62
C GLY A 175 -3.92 -13.40 -11.78
N GLY A 176 -3.47 -12.86 -12.92
CA GLY A 176 -4.35 -12.48 -14.05
C GLY A 176 -4.86 -11.03 -14.02
N LEU A 177 -4.68 -10.33 -12.90
CA LEU A 177 -5.15 -8.96 -12.68
C LEU A 177 -4.04 -7.92 -12.84
N GLN A 178 -4.44 -6.66 -13.05
CA GLN A 178 -3.50 -5.54 -13.12
C GLN A 178 -2.95 -5.21 -11.72
N ALA A 179 -1.62 -5.21 -11.55
CA ALA A 179 -1.02 -4.78 -10.29
C ALA A 179 -0.70 -3.28 -10.31
N VAL A 180 -1.19 -2.56 -9.31
CA VAL A 180 -0.91 -1.13 -9.09
C VAL A 180 -0.10 -0.94 -7.82
N ARG A 181 0.88 -0.06 -7.90
CA ARG A 181 1.72 0.32 -6.76
C ARG A 181 1.18 1.59 -6.12
N ALA A 182 0.98 1.53 -4.81
CA ALA A 182 0.69 2.71 -4.00
C ALA A 182 1.96 3.12 -3.21
N PRO A 183 2.32 4.42 -3.18
CA PRO A 183 3.39 4.88 -2.32
C PRO A 183 2.99 4.71 -0.84
N PHE A 184 3.96 4.34 0.01
CA PHE A 184 3.78 4.13 1.45
C PHE A 184 2.83 2.99 1.85
N PHE A 185 2.54 2.06 0.94
CA PHE A 185 1.87 0.82 1.31
C PHE A 185 2.72 0.05 2.33
N ARG A 186 2.09 -0.61 3.32
CA ARG A 186 2.82 -1.37 4.33
C ARG A 186 3.65 -2.45 3.64
N GLU A 187 4.93 -2.48 3.97
CA GLU A 187 5.80 -3.61 3.64
C GLU A 187 5.35 -4.75 4.56
N CYS A 188 4.95 -5.87 3.95
CA CYS A 188 4.89 -7.12 4.70
C CYS A 188 6.34 -7.46 5.02
N ALA A 189 6.68 -7.69 6.29
CA ALA A 189 8.02 -8.13 6.65
C ALA A 189 8.33 -9.40 5.87
N ALA A 190 9.06 -9.27 4.76
CA ALA A 190 9.81 -10.37 4.24
C ALA A 190 10.85 -10.64 5.32
N ASP A 191 10.72 -11.78 6.01
CA ASP A 191 11.81 -12.33 6.80
C ASP A 191 12.93 -12.69 5.82
N HIS A 192 13.62 -11.67 5.29
CA HIS A 192 14.94 -11.84 4.75
C HIS A 192 15.82 -12.15 5.95
N PRO A 193 16.46 -13.33 6.00
CA PRO A 193 17.47 -13.59 7.01
C PRO A 193 18.55 -12.51 6.82
N SER A 194 18.61 -11.57 7.76
CA SER A 194 19.69 -10.62 7.90
C SER A 194 20.99 -11.41 8.00
N GLY A 195 21.79 -11.37 6.94
CA GLY A 195 23.20 -11.77 6.98
C GLY A 195 24.04 -10.74 7.72
#